data_AF-A0A7V9D9L9-F1
#
_entry.id   AF-A0A7V9D9L9-F1
#
_cell.length_a   1.000
_cell.length_b   1.000
_cell.length_c   1.000
_cell.angle_alpha   90.00
_cell.angle_beta   90.00
_cell.angle_gamma   90.00
#
_symmetry.space_group_name_H-M   'P 1'
#
loop_
_entity.id
_entity.type
_entity.pdbx_description
1 polymer ?
#
loop_
_entity_poly.entity_id
_entity_poly.type
_entity_poly.pdbx_seq_one_letter_code
_entity_poly.pdbx_strand_id
1 'polypeptide(L)'
;MARPAAVARSPIPAFGSTDVVAGWEVSQTSRTSQGATLELIDCMPLTKVLVRGAASGAVADLLKTPFGRASRTLSGVLTTACRPEEWTLYAVPGSAPRLIDKVTKRVPAGELVTLLDITHGRTLVRLTGSRGPDVLCKLCGIDLSDAVTPTGAALRTSVARLTVELVRDDRNGVCSYLMSCDRSYGDYFFGALLDAGTEFAIEPQGFVLPGI
;
A
#
# COMPACT_ATOMS: atom_id res chain seq x y z
N MET A 1 16.91 0.48 28.47
CA MET A 1 17.37 0.04 27.14
C MET A 1 17.21 1.21 26.19
N ALA A 2 18.26 1.64 25.48
CA ALA A 2 18.17 2.78 24.56
C ALA A 2 17.25 2.43 23.38
N ARG A 3 16.37 3.37 22.97
CA ARG A 3 15.48 3.17 21.83
C ARG A 3 16.33 2.99 20.56
N PRO A 4 16.14 1.93 19.75
CA PRO A 4 16.90 1.75 18.53
C PRO A 4 16.69 2.97 17.61
N ALA A 5 17.78 3.46 16.99
CA ALA A 5 17.71 4.61 16.10
C ALA A 5 16.94 4.25 14.83
N ALA A 6 16.08 5.17 14.37
CA ALA A 6 15.45 5.04 13.07
C ALA A 6 16.51 5.16 11.96
N VAL A 7 16.48 4.23 11.01
CA VAL A 7 17.35 4.21 9.83
C VAL A 7 16.64 4.75 8.58
N ALA A 8 15.31 4.90 8.64
CA ALA A 8 14.51 5.46 7.56
C ALA A 8 13.35 6.30 8.09
N ARG A 9 12.92 7.27 7.27
CA ARG A 9 11.79 8.15 7.54
C ARG A 9 10.89 8.26 6.31
N SER A 10 9.61 8.43 6.57
CA SER A 10 8.61 8.75 5.55
C SER A 10 8.93 10.10 4.90
N PRO A 11 8.64 10.30 3.60
CA PRO A 11 8.56 11.63 3.01
C PRO A 11 7.34 12.42 3.53
N ILE A 12 6.37 11.75 4.17
CA ILE A 12 5.23 12.40 4.82
C ILE A 12 5.71 12.99 6.15
N PRO A 13 5.45 14.28 6.42
CA PRO A 13 5.84 14.90 7.69
C PRO A 13 5.28 14.14 8.88
N ALA A 14 6.15 13.87 9.87
CA ALA A 14 5.71 13.27 11.12
C ALA A 14 4.74 14.22 11.84
N PHE A 15 3.72 13.65 12.47
CA PHE A 15 2.74 14.38 13.26
C PHE A 15 2.57 13.71 14.61
N GLY A 16 2.44 14.52 15.67
CA GLY A 16 2.40 14.03 17.04
C GLY A 16 3.73 13.41 17.49
N SER A 17 3.65 12.43 18.38
CA SER A 17 4.80 11.65 18.86
C SER A 17 5.21 10.59 17.84
N THR A 18 6.49 10.20 17.85
CA THR A 18 7.02 9.18 16.92
C THR A 18 7.51 7.93 17.62
N ASP A 19 7.43 6.80 16.92
CA ASP A 19 7.99 5.51 17.32
C ASP A 19 8.89 4.92 16.22
N VAL A 20 9.50 3.76 16.48
CA VAL A 20 10.35 3.04 15.52
C VAL A 20 9.82 1.65 15.25
N VAL A 21 9.46 1.37 14.00
CA VAL A 21 8.96 0.05 13.57
C VAL A 21 9.87 -0.51 12.47
N ALA A 22 10.55 -1.62 12.76
CA ALA A 22 11.49 -2.26 11.82
C ALA A 22 12.49 -1.28 11.18
N GLY A 23 12.98 -0.30 11.96
CA GLY A 23 13.92 0.72 11.51
C GLY A 23 13.29 1.98 10.90
N TRP A 24 11.96 2.04 10.73
CA TRP A 24 11.25 3.23 10.26
C TRP A 24 10.80 4.11 11.42
N GLU A 25 11.07 5.40 11.34
CA GLU A 25 10.36 6.39 12.15
C GLU A 25 8.92 6.51 11.66
N VAL A 26 7.96 6.39 12.58
CA VAL A 26 6.52 6.44 12.28
C VAL A 26 5.81 7.39 13.24
N SER A 27 4.81 8.11 12.75
CA SER A 27 3.88 8.85 13.61
C SER A 27 3.07 7.89 14.47
N GLN A 28 2.78 8.27 15.71
CA GLN A 28 1.82 7.59 16.57
C GLN A 28 0.41 8.16 16.33
N THR A 29 -0.59 7.29 16.36
CA THR A 29 -2.00 7.71 16.30
C THR A 29 -2.36 8.51 17.55
N SER A 30 -2.96 9.68 17.36
CA SER A 30 -3.52 10.45 18.47
C SER A 30 -4.74 9.75 19.05
N ARG A 31 -4.98 9.88 20.37
CA ARG A 31 -6.24 9.40 20.96
C ARG A 31 -7.46 10.12 20.41
N THR A 32 -7.31 11.37 19.96
CA THR A 32 -8.41 12.16 19.37
C THR A 32 -8.83 11.66 17.98
N SER A 33 -7.93 11.00 17.26
CA SER A 33 -8.18 10.50 15.91
C SER A 33 -8.70 9.04 15.93
N GLN A 34 -8.76 8.39 17.10
CA GLN A 34 -9.18 7.00 17.22
C GLN A 34 -10.70 6.85 16.97
N GLY A 35 -11.09 6.10 15.94
CA GLY A 35 -12.50 5.92 15.56
C GLY A 35 -13.03 6.94 14.55
N ALA A 36 -12.13 7.64 13.83
CA ALA A 36 -12.51 8.50 12.73
C ALA A 36 -13.24 7.69 11.65
N THR A 37 -14.30 8.27 11.08
CA THR A 37 -15.09 7.61 10.03
C THR A 37 -14.35 7.55 8.68
N LEU A 38 -13.31 8.37 8.53
CA LEU A 38 -12.43 8.45 7.38
C LEU A 38 -10.99 8.66 7.83
N GLU A 39 -10.14 7.67 7.61
CA GLU A 39 -8.78 7.61 8.10
C GLU A 39 -7.78 7.60 6.93
N LEU A 40 -6.69 8.37 7.07
CA LEU A 40 -5.55 8.33 6.15
C LEU A 40 -4.28 7.90 6.91
N ILE A 41 -3.83 6.68 6.65
CA ILE A 41 -2.69 6.06 7.35
C ILE A 41 -1.44 6.15 6.48
N ASP A 42 -0.33 6.65 7.03
CA ASP A 42 1.00 6.46 6.44
C ASP A 42 1.43 4.98 6.62
N CYS A 43 1.53 4.28 5.50
CA CYS A 43 1.84 2.85 5.42
C CYS A 43 3.28 2.58 4.94
N MET A 44 4.15 3.59 4.93
CA MET A 44 5.54 3.49 4.47
C MET A 44 6.34 2.30 5.03
N PRO A 45 6.24 1.93 6.32
CA PRO A 45 7.05 0.85 6.89
C PRO A 45 6.78 -0.54 6.28
N LEU A 46 5.64 -0.74 5.63
CA LEU A 46 5.29 -2.03 5.05
C LEU A 46 6.33 -2.45 4.01
N THR A 47 6.70 -3.73 4.05
CA THR A 47 7.55 -4.33 3.04
C THR A 47 6.85 -4.30 1.69
N LYS A 48 7.58 -3.93 0.64
CA LYS A 48 7.11 -3.88 -0.76
C LYS A 48 8.11 -4.62 -1.61
N VAL A 49 7.74 -5.78 -2.14
CA VAL A 49 8.59 -6.56 -3.06
C VAL A 49 7.97 -6.56 -4.45
N LEU A 50 8.67 -6.01 -5.43
CA LEU A 50 8.32 -6.12 -6.84
C LEU A 50 8.69 -7.51 -7.33
N VAL A 51 7.76 -8.15 -8.05
CA VAL A 51 7.96 -9.43 -8.72
C VAL A 51 7.66 -9.23 -10.20
N ARG A 52 8.57 -9.65 -11.07
CA ARG A 52 8.31 -9.76 -12.51
C ARG A 52 8.60 -11.16 -13.00
N GLY A 53 7.75 -11.67 -13.88
CA GLY A 53 7.90 -12.98 -14.49
C GLY A 53 6.79 -13.23 -15.51
N ALA A 54 6.98 -14.22 -16.37
CA ALA A 54 6.04 -14.52 -17.44
C ALA A 54 4.62 -14.81 -16.92
N ALA A 55 3.60 -14.42 -17.68
CA ALA A 55 2.19 -14.64 -17.32
C ALA A 55 1.82 -16.13 -17.16
N SER A 56 2.55 -17.01 -17.83
CA SER A 56 2.41 -18.47 -17.75
C SER A 56 3.55 -19.14 -16.94
N GLY A 57 4.27 -18.35 -16.15
CA GLY A 57 5.41 -18.81 -15.34
C GLY A 57 5.01 -19.27 -13.94
N ALA A 58 5.94 -19.93 -13.24
CA ALA A 58 5.73 -20.44 -11.90
C ALA A 58 5.35 -19.35 -10.88
N VAL A 59 5.83 -18.11 -11.05
CA VAL A 59 5.41 -17.01 -10.17
C VAL A 59 3.95 -16.62 -10.37
N ALA A 60 3.44 -16.64 -11.60
CA ALA A 60 2.03 -16.37 -11.86
C ALA A 60 1.15 -17.46 -11.23
N ASP A 61 1.54 -18.73 -11.36
CA ASP A 61 0.86 -19.88 -10.74
C ASP A 61 0.93 -19.87 -9.20
N LEU A 62 2.02 -19.37 -8.63
CA LEU A 62 2.21 -19.21 -7.20
C LEU A 62 1.32 -18.10 -6.63
N LEU A 63 1.32 -16.94 -7.30
CA LEU A 63 0.65 -15.73 -6.83
C LEU A 63 -0.84 -15.70 -7.17
N LYS A 64 -1.29 -16.42 -8.22
CA LYS A 64 -2.70 -16.55 -8.62
C LYS A 64 -3.48 -15.23 -8.64
N THR A 65 -2.78 -14.15 -8.96
CA THR A 65 -3.34 -12.79 -8.95
C THR A 65 -3.25 -12.26 -10.37
N PRO A 66 -4.33 -12.34 -11.17
CA PRO A 66 -4.29 -11.87 -12.55
C PRO A 66 -4.22 -10.34 -12.61
N PHE A 67 -3.82 -9.80 -13.77
CA PHE A 67 -3.81 -8.37 -14.03
C PHE A 67 -5.16 -7.71 -13.69
N GLY A 68 -5.10 -6.54 -13.06
CA GLY A 68 -6.29 -5.80 -12.63
C GLY A 68 -6.81 -6.22 -11.24
N ARG A 69 -6.15 -7.17 -10.57
CA ARG A 69 -6.61 -7.75 -9.30
C ARG A 69 -5.58 -7.66 -8.18
N ALA A 70 -6.11 -7.73 -6.96
CA ALA A 70 -5.37 -7.96 -5.74
C ALA A 70 -5.97 -9.14 -4.98
N SER A 71 -5.13 -9.90 -4.29
CA SER A 71 -5.56 -11.03 -3.47
C SER A 71 -4.61 -11.27 -2.30
N ARG A 72 -5.05 -12.06 -1.31
CA ARG A 72 -4.20 -12.53 -0.20
C ARG A 72 -3.54 -13.83 -0.62
N THR A 73 -2.22 -13.82 -0.73
CA THR A 73 -1.41 -14.98 -1.09
C THR A 73 -0.37 -15.24 -0.01
N LEU A 74 0.41 -16.32 -0.17
CA LEU A 74 1.61 -16.57 0.63
C LEU A 74 1.38 -16.42 2.16
N SER A 75 0.20 -16.78 2.65
CA SER A 75 -0.21 -16.69 4.06
C SER A 75 -0.28 -15.26 4.60
N GLY A 76 -1.04 -14.38 3.94
CA GLY A 76 -1.43 -13.04 4.44
C GLY A 76 -0.97 -11.88 3.55
N VAL A 77 0.11 -12.09 2.80
CA VAL A 77 0.71 -11.10 1.89
C VAL A 77 -0.34 -10.59 0.90
N LEU A 78 -0.54 -9.27 0.85
CA LEU A 78 -1.35 -8.65 -0.19
C LEU A 78 -0.54 -8.65 -1.48
N THR A 79 -1.00 -9.40 -2.47
CA THR A 79 -0.43 -9.40 -3.81
C THR A 79 -1.29 -8.55 -4.71
N THR A 80 -0.69 -7.66 -5.48
CA THR A 80 -1.41 -6.75 -6.37
C THR A 80 -0.79 -6.80 -7.76
N ALA A 81 -1.62 -6.80 -8.80
CA ALA A 81 -1.18 -6.84 -10.20
C ALA A 81 -1.75 -5.64 -10.96
N CYS A 82 -1.12 -4.48 -10.79
CA CYS A 82 -1.52 -3.24 -11.47
C CYS A 82 -1.00 -3.16 -12.91
N ARG A 83 -0.17 -4.12 -13.35
CA ARG A 83 0.34 -4.26 -14.72
C ARG A 83 0.43 -5.75 -15.10
N PRO A 84 0.40 -6.11 -16.39
CA PRO A 84 0.67 -7.48 -16.82
C PRO A 84 2.08 -7.91 -16.41
N GLU A 85 2.24 -9.18 -16.01
CA GLU A 85 3.55 -9.80 -15.70
C GLU A 85 4.36 -9.13 -14.57
N GLU A 86 3.70 -8.28 -13.80
CA GLU A 86 4.30 -7.52 -12.70
C GLU A 86 3.35 -7.52 -11.50
N TRP A 87 3.89 -7.91 -10.35
CA TRP A 87 3.17 -7.94 -9.08
C TRP A 87 3.93 -7.13 -8.04
N THR A 88 3.20 -6.48 -7.15
CA THR A 88 3.75 -5.93 -5.92
C THR A 88 3.21 -6.71 -4.73
N LEU A 89 4.13 -7.20 -3.89
CA LEU A 89 3.81 -7.90 -2.66
C LEU A 89 3.96 -6.93 -1.49
N TYR A 90 2.86 -6.70 -0.77
CA TYR A 90 2.87 -5.96 0.49
C TYR A 90 2.84 -6.93 1.66
N ALA A 91 3.76 -6.75 2.62
CA ALA A 91 3.90 -7.61 3.78
C ALA A 91 4.30 -6.81 5.03
N VAL A 92 4.34 -7.48 6.17
CA VAL A 92 4.74 -6.88 7.45
C VAL A 92 6.13 -6.23 7.36
N PRO A 93 6.39 -5.12 8.08
CA PRO A 93 7.67 -4.42 8.02
C PRO A 93 8.87 -5.34 8.31
N GLY A 94 9.97 -5.15 7.58
CA GLY A 94 11.22 -5.89 7.76
C GLY A 94 11.21 -7.34 7.26
N SER A 95 10.17 -7.77 6.53
CA SER A 95 10.03 -9.16 6.07
C SER A 95 10.58 -9.44 4.66
N ALA A 96 11.12 -8.42 3.96
CA ALA A 96 11.52 -8.53 2.56
C ALA A 96 12.50 -9.70 2.26
N PRO A 97 13.60 -9.91 3.02
CA PRO A 97 14.51 -11.02 2.72
C PRO A 97 13.82 -12.39 2.82
N ARG A 98 12.95 -12.56 3.83
CA ARG A 98 12.18 -13.80 4.03
C ARG A 98 11.15 -14.01 2.92
N LEU A 99 10.51 -12.94 2.47
CA LEU A 99 9.53 -13.01 1.40
C LEU A 99 10.18 -13.33 0.04
N ILE A 100 11.31 -12.69 -0.26
CA ILE A 100 12.11 -12.97 -1.46
C ILE A 100 12.56 -14.44 -1.47
N ASP A 101 13.17 -14.92 -0.38
CA ASP A 101 13.59 -16.32 -0.25
C ASP A 101 12.41 -17.31 -0.42
N LYS A 102 11.24 -16.98 0.15
CA LYS A 102 10.01 -17.78 -0.01
C LYS A 102 9.57 -17.90 -1.46
N VAL A 103 9.64 -16.82 -2.24
CA VAL A 103 9.29 -16.84 -3.67
C VAL A 103 10.36 -17.57 -4.47
N THR A 104 11.65 -17.25 -4.27
CA THR A 104 12.78 -17.88 -4.98
C THR A 104 12.74 -19.41 -4.87
N LYS A 105 12.46 -19.96 -3.69
CA LYS A 105 12.36 -21.41 -3.47
C LYS A 105 11.24 -22.11 -4.23
N ARG A 106 10.28 -21.36 -4.77
CA ARG A 106 9.14 -21.88 -5.53
C ARG A 106 9.30 -21.70 -7.04
N VAL A 107 10.33 -20.98 -7.48
CA VAL A 107 10.64 -20.78 -8.90
C VAL A 107 11.56 -21.91 -9.37
N PRO A 108 11.18 -22.70 -10.40
CA PRO A 108 12.02 -23.73 -10.97
C PRO A 108 13.30 -23.17 -11.60
N ALA A 109 14.34 -23.99 -11.66
CA ALA A 109 15.56 -23.64 -12.39
C ALA A 109 15.24 -23.41 -13.89
N GLY A 110 15.76 -22.32 -14.46
CA GLY A 110 15.59 -21.97 -15.88
C GLY A 110 14.49 -20.93 -16.16
N GLU A 111 13.64 -20.58 -15.20
CA GLU A 111 12.68 -19.49 -15.35
C GLU A 111 13.30 -18.15 -14.92
N LEU A 112 13.10 -17.10 -15.73
CA LEU A 112 13.59 -15.76 -15.44
C LEU A 112 12.56 -14.98 -14.62
N VAL A 113 12.89 -14.75 -13.35
CA VAL A 113 12.08 -13.99 -12.41
C VAL A 113 12.92 -12.88 -11.79
N THR A 114 12.37 -11.67 -11.72
CA THR A 114 12.97 -10.55 -10.98
C THR A 114 12.25 -10.36 -9.65
N LEU A 115 12.99 -10.31 -8.55
CA LEU A 115 12.51 -9.99 -7.21
C LEU A 115 13.29 -8.80 -6.68
N LEU A 116 12.62 -7.69 -6.36
CA LEU A 116 13.27 -6.47 -5.89
C LEU A 116 12.55 -5.93 -4.66
N ASP A 117 13.30 -5.72 -3.58
CA ASP A 117 12.82 -4.94 -2.45
C ASP A 117 12.77 -3.46 -2.83
N ILE A 118 11.55 -2.93 -2.96
CA ILE A 118 11.28 -1.52 -3.28
C ILE A 118 10.70 -0.77 -2.07
N THR A 119 10.83 -1.33 -0.86
CA THR A 119 10.23 -0.81 0.38
C THR A 119 10.54 0.68 0.60
N HIS A 120 11.80 1.07 0.41
CA HIS A 120 12.25 2.46 0.58
C HIS A 120 11.95 3.37 -0.61
N GLY A 121 11.66 2.83 -1.80
CA GLY A 121 11.51 3.62 -3.03
C GLY A 121 10.10 4.17 -3.28
N ARG A 122 9.10 3.73 -2.51
CA ARG A 122 7.69 3.98 -2.79
C ARG A 122 6.96 4.54 -1.59
N THR A 123 6.24 5.65 -1.78
CA THR A 123 5.19 6.10 -0.87
C THR A 123 4.08 5.06 -0.84
N LEU A 124 3.51 4.82 0.34
CA LEU A 124 2.35 3.97 0.53
C LEU A 124 1.43 4.58 1.58
N VAL A 125 0.18 4.81 1.20
CA VAL A 125 -0.85 5.35 2.10
C VAL A 125 -2.09 4.48 2.02
N ARG A 126 -2.88 4.46 3.10
CA ARG A 126 -4.18 3.80 3.12
C ARG A 126 -5.26 4.78 3.50
N LEU A 127 -6.28 4.90 2.64
CA LEU A 127 -7.50 5.64 2.91
C LEU A 127 -8.61 4.65 3.25
N THR A 128 -9.19 4.73 4.45
CA THR A 128 -10.27 3.83 4.89
C THR A 128 -11.46 4.63 5.38
N GLY A 129 -12.66 4.33 4.87
CA GLY A 129 -13.89 5.01 5.26
C GLY A 129 -14.93 4.99 4.14
N SER A 130 -16.21 5.05 4.49
CA SER A 130 -17.31 5.04 3.51
C SER A 130 -17.28 6.22 2.54
N ARG A 131 -16.68 7.36 2.95
CA ARG A 131 -16.46 8.55 2.12
C ARG A 131 -15.17 8.52 1.30
N GLY A 132 -14.43 7.41 1.30
CA GLY A 132 -13.22 7.24 0.51
C GLY A 132 -13.41 7.50 -1.00
N PRO A 133 -14.48 6.96 -1.64
CA PRO A 133 -14.80 7.29 -3.03
C PRO A 133 -15.01 8.78 -3.25
N ASP A 134 -15.72 9.49 -2.36
CA ASP A 134 -15.97 10.93 -2.50
C ASP A 134 -14.66 11.75 -2.50
N VAL A 135 -13.69 11.38 -1.65
CA VAL A 135 -12.36 12.00 -1.65
C VAL A 135 -11.66 11.75 -2.98
N LEU A 136 -11.63 10.50 -3.43
CA LEU A 136 -10.89 10.11 -4.62
C LEU A 136 -11.52 10.66 -5.90
N CYS A 137 -12.85 10.82 -5.99
CA CYS A 137 -13.53 11.46 -7.12
C CYS A 137 -13.07 12.90 -7.37
N LYS A 138 -12.55 13.61 -6.35
CA LYS A 138 -11.96 14.95 -6.51
C LYS A 138 -10.57 14.92 -7.14
N LEU A 139 -9.89 13.78 -7.06
CA LEU A 139 -8.47 13.62 -7.39
C LEU A 139 -8.21 12.67 -8.55
N CYS A 140 -9.17 11.83 -8.93
CA CYS A 140 -9.04 10.82 -9.98
C CYS A 140 -10.28 10.81 -10.89
N GLY A 141 -10.07 10.44 -12.15
CA GLY A 141 -11.12 10.42 -13.18
C GLY A 141 -11.69 9.03 -13.47
N ILE A 142 -11.47 8.05 -12.59
CA ILE A 142 -11.98 6.69 -12.76
C ILE A 142 -13.31 6.51 -12.05
N ASP A 143 -14.14 5.60 -12.57
CA ASP A 143 -15.36 5.18 -11.89
C ASP A 143 -15.01 4.31 -10.68
N LEU A 144 -15.31 4.80 -9.48
CA LEU A 144 -15.04 4.12 -8.21
C LEU A 144 -16.22 3.29 -7.67
N SER A 145 -17.27 3.12 -8.47
CA SER A 145 -18.42 2.28 -8.10
C SER A 145 -18.00 0.81 -7.91
N ASP A 146 -18.76 0.09 -7.08
CA ASP A 146 -18.56 -1.35 -6.86
C ASP A 146 -18.64 -2.17 -8.16
N ALA A 147 -19.40 -1.71 -9.15
CA ALA A 147 -19.56 -2.38 -10.43
C ALA A 147 -18.26 -2.36 -11.26
N VAL A 148 -17.52 -1.24 -11.22
CA VAL A 148 -16.28 -1.06 -12.00
C VAL A 148 -15.04 -1.37 -11.18
N THR A 149 -15.03 -0.97 -9.91
CA THR A 149 -13.90 -1.15 -8.98
C THR A 149 -14.34 -1.86 -7.71
N PRO A 150 -14.74 -3.14 -7.79
CA PRO A 150 -15.07 -3.92 -6.60
C PRO A 150 -13.84 -4.10 -5.70
N THR A 151 -14.06 -4.52 -4.45
CA THR A 151 -12.94 -4.94 -3.59
C THR A 151 -12.08 -6.00 -4.29
N GLY A 152 -10.75 -5.88 -4.13
CA GLY A 152 -9.77 -6.65 -4.88
C GLY A 152 -9.46 -6.10 -6.27
N ALA A 153 -10.01 -4.95 -6.69
CA ALA A 153 -9.55 -4.26 -7.90
C ALA A 153 -8.17 -3.63 -7.67
N ALA A 154 -7.27 -3.76 -8.64
CA ALA A 154 -5.95 -3.17 -8.64
C ALA A 154 -5.69 -2.44 -9.96
N LEU A 155 -5.42 -1.14 -9.88
CA LEU A 155 -5.36 -0.25 -11.03
C LEU A 155 -4.09 0.58 -10.99
N ARG A 156 -3.61 0.97 -12.17
CA ARG A 156 -2.64 2.06 -12.31
C ARG A 156 -3.35 3.22 -12.99
N THR A 157 -3.51 4.33 -12.28
CA THR A 157 -4.30 5.48 -12.74
C THR A 157 -3.70 6.80 -12.31
N SER A 158 -4.30 7.91 -12.73
CA SER A 158 -3.97 9.23 -12.22
C SER A 158 -4.75 9.55 -10.95
N VAL A 159 -4.05 9.91 -9.87
CA VAL A 159 -4.64 10.48 -8.66
C VAL A 159 -3.81 11.70 -8.27
N ALA A 160 -4.45 12.85 -8.08
CA ALA A 160 -3.78 14.12 -7.82
C ALA A 160 -2.67 14.43 -8.85
N ARG A 161 -2.93 14.13 -10.15
CA ARG A 161 -1.98 14.28 -11.26
C ARG A 161 -0.71 13.42 -11.18
N LEU A 162 -0.63 12.49 -10.23
CA LEU A 162 0.44 11.51 -10.12
C LEU A 162 0.04 10.18 -10.75
N THR A 163 1.02 9.39 -11.17
CA THR A 163 0.77 7.99 -11.49
C THR A 163 0.75 7.16 -10.20
N VAL A 164 -0.41 6.61 -9.87
CA VAL A 164 -0.65 5.88 -8.62
C VAL A 164 -1.09 4.46 -8.92
N GLU A 165 -0.51 3.51 -8.19
CA GLU A 165 -1.04 2.16 -8.07
C GLU A 165 -2.10 2.20 -6.97
N LEU A 166 -3.37 2.05 -7.36
CA LEU A 166 -4.54 2.11 -6.49
C LEU A 166 -5.15 0.73 -6.37
N VAL A 167 -5.29 0.25 -5.14
CA VAL A 167 -5.83 -1.07 -4.84
C VAL A 167 -6.99 -0.91 -3.88
N ARG A 168 -8.18 -1.35 -4.28
CA ARG A 168 -9.30 -1.46 -3.36
C ARG A 168 -9.17 -2.76 -2.58
N ASP A 169 -9.07 -2.64 -1.26
CA ASP A 169 -8.83 -3.73 -0.31
C ASP A 169 -9.63 -3.43 0.96
N ASP A 170 -10.96 -3.58 0.84
CA ASP A 170 -11.94 -3.24 1.88
C ASP A 170 -11.64 -3.96 3.20
N ARG A 171 -11.90 -3.27 4.32
CA ARG A 171 -11.51 -3.68 5.68
C ARG A 171 -12.74 -3.80 6.56
N ASN A 172 -13.03 -5.00 7.05
CA ASN A 172 -14.19 -5.26 7.91
C ASN A 172 -15.51 -4.73 7.30
N GLY A 173 -15.69 -4.86 5.98
CA GLY A 173 -16.85 -4.34 5.25
C GLY A 173 -16.82 -2.83 4.97
N VAL A 174 -15.76 -2.12 5.36
CA VAL A 174 -15.56 -0.69 5.09
C VAL A 174 -14.67 -0.50 3.87
N CYS A 175 -15.09 0.38 2.96
CA CYS A 175 -14.31 0.74 1.78
C CYS A 175 -12.90 1.19 2.16
N SER A 176 -11.87 0.61 1.54
CA SER A 176 -10.48 0.93 1.85
C SER A 176 -9.58 0.82 0.62
N TYR A 177 -8.74 1.83 0.43
CA TYR A 177 -7.84 1.95 -0.70
C TYR A 177 -6.40 2.01 -0.22
N LEU A 178 -5.57 1.09 -0.72
CA LEU A 178 -4.13 1.15 -0.59
C LEU A 178 -3.55 1.79 -1.85
N MET A 179 -2.76 2.85 -1.68
CA MET A 179 -2.27 3.66 -2.80
C MET A 179 -0.76 3.85 -2.73
N SER A 180 -0.08 3.60 -3.84
CA SER A 180 1.38 3.72 -3.94
C SER A 180 1.82 4.63 -5.09
N CYS A 181 2.75 5.52 -4.79
CA CYS A 181 3.42 6.41 -5.75
C CYS A 181 4.92 6.48 -5.44
N ASP A 182 5.69 7.19 -6.27
CA ASP A 182 7.13 7.33 -6.02
C ASP A 182 7.37 8.14 -4.75
N ARG A 183 8.41 7.76 -4.00
CA ARG A 183 8.71 8.35 -2.68
C ARG A 183 8.76 9.88 -2.70
N SER A 184 9.33 10.47 -3.76
CA SER A 184 9.50 11.91 -3.90
C SER A 184 8.19 12.70 -3.87
N TYR A 185 7.06 12.08 -4.19
CA TYR A 185 5.75 12.72 -4.17
C TYR A 185 4.98 12.54 -2.86
N GLY A 186 5.56 11.85 -1.87
CA GLY A 186 4.79 11.41 -0.71
C GLY A 186 4.16 12.52 0.11
N ASP A 187 4.90 13.60 0.38
CA ASP A 187 4.40 14.77 1.10
C ASP A 187 3.20 15.41 0.36
N TYR A 188 3.40 15.73 -0.93
CA TYR A 188 2.36 16.28 -1.79
C TYR A 188 1.13 15.37 -1.87
N PHE A 189 1.33 14.06 -2.08
CA PHE A 189 0.23 13.12 -2.28
C PHE A 189 -0.61 12.96 -1.01
N PHE A 190 0.04 12.87 0.16
CA PHE A 190 -0.64 12.79 1.44
C PHE A 190 -1.41 14.08 1.74
N GLY A 191 -0.78 15.24 1.53
CA GLY A 191 -1.43 16.55 1.67
C GLY A 191 -2.64 16.73 0.75
N ALA A 192 -2.55 16.30 -0.51
CA ALA A 192 -3.67 16.37 -1.46
C ALA A 192 -4.86 15.50 -1.04
N LEU A 193 -4.60 14.31 -0.46
CA LEU A 193 -5.67 13.44 0.07
C LEU A 193 -6.34 14.06 1.30
N LEU A 194 -5.56 14.65 2.21
CA LEU A 194 -6.09 15.35 3.38
C LEU A 194 -6.94 16.56 2.98
N ASP A 195 -6.43 17.40 2.07
CA ASP A 195 -7.15 18.57 1.57
C ASP A 195 -8.50 18.16 0.96
N ALA A 196 -8.49 17.19 0.03
CA ALA A 196 -9.69 16.66 -0.59
C ALA A 196 -10.69 16.04 0.40
N GLY A 197 -10.22 15.49 1.51
CA GLY A 197 -11.06 14.88 2.55
C GLY A 197 -11.53 15.82 3.66
N THR A 198 -11.13 17.10 3.64
CA THR A 198 -11.41 18.07 4.71
C THR A 198 -12.91 18.15 5.05
N GLU A 199 -13.79 18.22 4.05
CA GLU A 199 -15.25 18.30 4.27
C GLU A 199 -15.87 17.01 4.82
N PHE A 200 -15.11 15.91 4.83
CA PHE A 200 -15.52 14.60 5.36
C PHE A 200 -14.85 14.27 6.70
N ALA A 201 -14.19 15.26 7.32
CA ALA A 201 -13.43 15.08 8.56
C ALA A 201 -12.41 13.93 8.45
N ILE A 202 -11.63 13.91 7.36
CA ILE A 202 -10.51 12.99 7.20
C ILE A 202 -9.48 13.25 8.29
N GLU A 203 -9.01 12.18 8.95
CA GLU A 203 -8.02 12.27 10.01
C GLU A 203 -6.75 11.50 9.63
N PRO A 204 -5.56 12.13 9.72
CA PRO A 204 -4.31 11.42 9.56
C PRO A 204 -4.08 10.48 10.74
N GLN A 205 -3.64 9.27 10.46
CA GLN A 205 -3.36 8.24 11.46
C GLN A 205 -1.90 7.81 11.39
N GLY A 206 -1.33 7.56 12.57
CA GLY A 206 -0.01 6.96 12.68
C GLY A 206 0.03 5.54 12.11
N PHE A 207 1.24 4.98 11.97
CA PHE A 207 1.36 3.63 11.43
C PHE A 207 0.76 2.60 12.40
N VAL A 208 -0.29 1.93 11.94
CA VAL A 208 -0.85 0.73 12.55
C VAL A 208 -0.81 -0.36 11.48
N LEU A 209 -0.35 -1.57 11.83
CA LEU A 209 -0.26 -2.67 10.87
C LEU A 209 -1.66 -2.92 10.26
N PRO A 210 -1.89 -2.62 8.96
CA PRO A 210 -3.25 -2.51 8.43
C PRO A 210 -3.80 -3.88 7.98
N GLY A 211 -3.64 -4.90 8.83
CA GLY A 211 -4.00 -6.32 8.62
C GLY A 211 -3.59 -6.84 7.25
N ILE A 212 -2.29 -6.75 6.99
CA ILE A 212 -1.57 -7.37 5.88
C ILE A 212 -0.76 -8.53 6.44
#